data_AF-A0A959WVQ3-F1
#
_entry.id   AF-A0A959WVQ3-F1
#
_cell.length_a   1.000
_cell.length_b   1.000
_cell.length_c   1.000
_cell.angle_alpha   90.00
_cell.angle_beta   90.00
_cell.angle_gamma   90.00
#
_symmetry.space_group_name_H-M   'P 1'
#
loop_
_entity.id
_entity.type
_entity.pdbx_description
1 polymer ?
#
loop_
_entity_poly.entity_id
_entity_poly.type
_entity_poly.pdbx_seq_one_letter_code
_entity_poly.pdbx_strand_id
1 'polypeptide(L)'
;MTRDGLIRLLEGRDPLEAVRAFGIRAPTAVRVAAPAQDGRLVDAGREGAIDDHRAAHSGGRRSEAVVAYGDGVPCAAVADRLLALGELSRETGMLVAVTPVPSEGSSARPGSWGVEDLVVIAAARGVIPGAAIRPSWETLGAPAAQVALAFGATEWAVPEGDDTDLDRLARAAGCAVTR
;
A
#
# COMPACT_ATOMS: atom_id res chain seq x y z
N MET A 1 -5.81 3.86 16.73
CA MET A 1 -4.73 4.86 16.71
C MET A 1 -5.32 6.21 16.32
N THR A 2 -4.83 7.32 16.88
CA THR A 2 -5.31 8.67 16.55
C THR A 2 -4.59 9.24 15.32
N ARG A 3 -5.17 10.28 14.70
CA ARG A 3 -4.56 11.02 13.59
C ARG A 3 -3.16 11.53 13.94
N ASP A 4 -3.01 12.23 15.06
CA ASP A 4 -1.72 12.77 15.50
C ASP A 4 -0.72 11.67 15.87
N GLY A 5 -1.20 10.51 16.31
CA GLY A 5 -0.36 9.33 16.50
C GLY A 5 0.20 8.80 15.18
N LEU A 6 -0.64 8.73 14.14
CA LEU A 6 -0.22 8.31 12.80
C LEU A 6 0.76 9.31 12.17
N ILE A 7 0.51 10.62 12.31
CA ILE A 7 1.41 11.66 11.79
C ILE A 7 2.80 11.51 12.41
N ARG A 8 2.88 11.41 13.75
CA ARG A 8 4.16 11.20 14.44
C ARG A 8 4.88 9.93 13.99
N LEU A 9 4.14 8.86 13.74
CA LEU A 9 4.69 7.62 13.23
C LEU A 9 5.32 7.79 11.83
N LEU A 10 4.61 8.49 10.93
CA LEU A 10 5.09 8.78 9.57
C LEU A 10 6.33 9.70 9.59
N GLU A 11 6.31 10.74 10.43
CA GLU A 11 7.42 11.68 10.58
C GLU A 11 8.66 11.04 11.21
N GLY A 12 8.47 10.08 12.13
CA GLY A 12 9.55 9.36 12.79
C GLY A 12 10.38 8.50 11.84
N ARG A 13 9.82 8.09 10.69
CA ARG A 13 10.48 7.28 9.66
C ARG A 13 11.13 5.99 10.19
N ASP A 14 10.60 5.43 11.28
CA ASP A 14 11.02 4.12 11.82
C ASP A 14 10.00 3.04 11.41
N PRO A 15 10.28 2.23 10.39
CA PRO A 15 9.35 1.19 9.95
C PRO A 15 9.19 0.07 10.98
N LEU A 16 10.17 -0.14 11.86
CA LEU A 16 10.05 -1.12 12.94
C LEU A 16 9.16 -0.60 14.07
N GLU A 17 9.14 0.71 14.33
CA GLU A 17 8.16 1.31 15.23
C GLU A 17 6.74 1.10 14.71
N ALA A 18 6.51 1.32 13.40
CA ALA A 18 5.21 1.08 12.78
C ALA A 18 4.78 -0.38 12.89
N VAL A 19 5.67 -1.33 12.60
CA VAL A 19 5.41 -2.77 12.77
C VAL A 19 5.01 -3.09 14.21
N ARG A 20 5.72 -2.56 15.20
CA ARG A 20 5.41 -2.78 16.62
C ARG A 20 4.07 -2.14 17.02
N ALA A 21 3.80 -0.92 16.58
CA ALA A 21 2.59 -0.17 16.91
C ALA A 21 1.32 -0.89 16.44
N PHE A 22 1.39 -1.59 15.30
CA PHE A 22 0.26 -2.32 14.73
C PHE A 22 0.29 -3.84 14.94
N GLY A 23 1.37 -4.37 15.54
CA GLY A 23 1.55 -5.81 15.70
C GLY A 23 1.62 -6.57 14.37
N ILE A 24 2.23 -5.95 13.35
CA ILE A 24 2.35 -6.53 12.00
C ILE A 24 3.24 -7.76 12.05
N ARG A 25 2.84 -8.79 11.30
CA ARG A 25 3.63 -10.00 11.08
C ARG A 25 3.79 -10.19 9.59
N ALA A 26 4.96 -10.68 9.20
CA ALA A 26 5.19 -11.11 7.82
C ALA A 26 4.12 -12.16 7.43
N PRO A 27 3.57 -12.07 6.21
CA PRO A 27 2.62 -13.06 5.73
C PRO A 27 3.34 -14.41 5.51
N THR A 28 2.57 -15.49 5.41
CA THR A 28 3.08 -16.80 4.97
C THR A 28 2.88 -17.01 3.47
N ALA A 29 2.06 -16.17 2.84
CA ALA A 29 1.78 -16.20 1.41
C ALA A 29 1.55 -14.79 0.86
N VAL A 30 1.94 -14.56 -0.39
CA VAL A 30 1.72 -13.33 -1.14
C VAL A 30 0.92 -13.63 -2.40
N ARG A 31 -0.14 -12.84 -2.65
CA ARG A 31 -0.94 -12.96 -3.85
C ARG A 31 -0.31 -12.19 -5.01
N VAL A 32 -0.35 -12.74 -6.22
CA VAL A 32 -0.05 -11.97 -7.43
C VAL A 32 -1.35 -11.39 -7.98
N ALA A 33 -1.39 -10.07 -8.13
CA ALA A 33 -2.51 -9.35 -8.69
C ALA A 33 -2.61 -9.65 -10.19
N ALA A 34 -3.79 -10.09 -10.64
CA ALA A 34 -4.14 -10.00 -12.04
C ALA A 34 -4.62 -8.57 -12.35
N PRO A 35 -4.52 -8.10 -13.59
CA PRO A 35 -5.17 -6.87 -14.03
C PRO A 35 -6.65 -6.85 -13.62
N ALA A 36 -7.16 -5.69 -13.21
CA ALA A 36 -8.56 -5.56 -12.82
C ALA A 36 -9.48 -5.84 -14.03
N GLN A 37 -10.20 -6.98 -13.99
CA GLN A 37 -11.08 -7.44 -15.07
C GLN A 37 -12.57 -7.36 -14.72
N ASP A 38 -12.91 -6.93 -13.51
CA ASP A 38 -14.27 -7.00 -12.93
C ASP A 38 -15.00 -5.65 -12.91
N GLY A 39 -14.51 -4.67 -13.68
CA GLY A 39 -15.12 -3.34 -13.75
C GLY A 39 -15.05 -2.53 -12.45
N ARG A 40 -14.21 -2.90 -11.49
CA ARG A 40 -13.97 -2.11 -10.25
C ARG A 40 -13.43 -0.72 -10.59
N LEU A 41 -13.68 0.25 -9.73
CA LEU A 41 -13.04 1.58 -9.83
C LEU A 41 -11.56 1.46 -9.43
N VAL A 42 -10.64 1.92 -10.26
CA VAL A 42 -9.20 1.83 -9.99
C VAL A 42 -8.57 3.21 -10.11
N ASP A 43 -7.87 3.63 -9.07
CA ASP A 43 -6.97 4.78 -9.11
C ASP A 43 -5.77 4.47 -10.02
N ALA A 44 -5.70 5.12 -11.18
CA ALA A 44 -4.67 4.89 -12.20
C ALA A 44 -3.33 5.56 -11.85
N GLY A 45 -2.71 5.12 -10.75
CA GLY A 45 -1.40 5.62 -10.26
C GLY A 45 -1.45 6.97 -9.54
N ARG A 46 -2.63 7.58 -9.42
CA ARG A 46 -2.86 8.84 -8.68
C ARG A 46 -4.10 8.72 -7.83
N GLU A 47 -4.13 9.42 -6.70
CA GLU A 47 -5.26 9.40 -5.77
C GLU A 47 -6.55 9.89 -6.44
N GLY A 48 -7.58 9.04 -6.43
CA GLY A 48 -8.96 9.42 -6.73
C GLY A 48 -9.65 10.01 -5.50
N ALA A 49 -10.75 10.74 -5.70
CA ALA A 49 -11.53 11.28 -4.60
C ALA A 49 -12.15 10.16 -3.76
N ILE A 50 -12.14 10.29 -2.43
CA ILE A 50 -12.78 9.32 -1.52
C ILE A 50 -14.27 9.15 -1.85
N ASP A 51 -14.95 10.23 -2.21
CA ASP A 51 -16.36 10.22 -2.56
C ASP A 51 -16.66 9.43 -3.84
N ASP A 52 -15.73 9.37 -4.79
CA ASP A 52 -15.89 8.54 -6.00
C ASP A 52 -15.87 7.05 -5.64
N HIS A 53 -14.99 6.64 -4.72
CA HIS A 53 -14.98 5.28 -4.20
C HIS A 53 -16.25 4.98 -3.40
N ARG A 54 -16.69 5.90 -2.55
CA ARG A 54 -17.94 5.74 -1.77
C ARG A 54 -19.15 5.62 -2.68
N ALA A 55 -19.24 6.42 -3.74
CA ALA A 55 -20.29 6.33 -4.75
C ALA A 55 -20.24 5.00 -5.51
N ALA A 56 -19.05 4.54 -5.89
CA ALA A 56 -18.87 3.22 -6.50
C ALA A 56 -19.36 2.09 -5.59
N HIS A 57 -18.97 2.11 -4.31
CA HIS A 57 -19.36 1.10 -3.33
C HIS A 57 -20.88 1.09 -3.08
N SER A 58 -21.49 2.28 -3.03
CA SER A 58 -22.96 2.43 -2.89
C SER A 58 -23.71 1.83 -4.08
N GLY A 59 -23.10 1.83 -5.26
CA GLY A 59 -23.59 1.16 -6.47
C GLY A 59 -23.20 -0.32 -6.59
N GLY A 60 -22.62 -0.93 -5.55
CA GLY A 60 -22.17 -2.34 -5.58
C GLY A 60 -20.89 -2.59 -6.37
N ARG A 61 -20.16 -1.54 -6.78
CA ARG A 61 -18.90 -1.64 -7.50
C ARG A 61 -17.73 -1.55 -6.53
N ARG A 62 -16.85 -2.56 -6.53
CA ARG A 62 -15.61 -2.58 -5.73
C ARG A 62 -14.63 -1.49 -6.18
N SER A 63 -13.59 -1.22 -5.37
CA SER A 63 -12.51 -0.32 -5.81
C SER A 63 -11.11 -0.69 -5.33
N GLU A 64 -10.11 -0.12 -5.99
CA GLU A 64 -8.72 -0.05 -5.57
C GLU A 64 -8.30 1.41 -5.49
N ALA A 65 -7.53 1.77 -4.47
CA ALA A 65 -7.16 3.16 -4.20
C ALA A 65 -5.65 3.34 -4.11
N VAL A 66 -5.19 4.54 -4.45
CA VAL A 66 -3.80 4.96 -4.26
C VAL A 66 -3.65 5.80 -2.99
N VAL A 67 -2.46 5.72 -2.38
CA VAL A 67 -1.97 6.63 -1.34
C VAL A 67 -0.65 7.22 -1.83
N ALA A 68 -0.65 8.50 -2.15
CA ALA A 68 0.56 9.23 -2.53
C ALA A 68 1.36 9.59 -1.28
N TYR A 69 2.69 9.51 -1.36
CA TYR A 69 3.59 9.91 -0.29
C TYR A 69 4.96 10.34 -0.83
N GLY A 70 5.88 10.74 0.05
CA GLY A 70 7.26 11.09 -0.33
C GLY A 70 7.45 12.58 -0.55
N ASP A 71 8.37 12.95 -1.45
CA ASP A 71 8.78 14.32 -1.71
C ASP A 71 7.58 15.19 -2.08
N GLY A 72 7.46 16.34 -1.42
CA GLY A 72 6.34 17.28 -1.57
C GLY A 72 5.01 16.86 -0.93
N VAL A 73 4.87 15.66 -0.38
CA VAL A 73 3.62 15.18 0.24
C VAL A 73 3.71 15.27 1.77
N PRO A 74 2.90 16.12 2.44
CA PRO A 74 2.92 16.22 3.90
C PRO A 74 2.49 14.92 4.58
N CYS A 75 3.16 14.53 5.66
CA CYS A 75 2.77 13.35 6.47
C CYS A 75 1.33 13.43 6.97
N ALA A 76 0.83 14.65 7.26
CA ALA A 76 -0.56 14.89 7.60
C ALA A 76 -1.53 14.47 6.48
N ALA A 77 -1.20 14.76 5.21
CA ALA A 77 -2.02 14.37 4.07
C ALA A 77 -2.05 12.85 3.89
N VAL A 78 -0.89 12.19 4.05
CA VAL A 78 -0.80 10.72 4.02
C VAL A 78 -1.65 10.11 5.14
N ALA A 79 -1.55 10.64 6.36
CA ALA A 79 -2.34 10.18 7.50
C ALA A 79 -3.86 10.34 7.25
N ASP A 80 -4.28 11.49 6.74
CA ASP A 80 -5.68 11.77 6.40
C ASP A 80 -6.21 10.81 5.35
N ARG A 81 -5.44 10.58 4.29
CA ARG A 81 -5.79 9.63 3.23
C ARG A 81 -5.94 8.21 3.78
N LEU A 82 -4.98 7.73 4.57
CA LEU A 82 -5.02 6.39 5.16
C LEU A 82 -6.24 6.21 6.07
N LEU A 83 -6.54 7.19 6.91
CA LEU A 83 -7.70 7.14 7.80
C LEU A 83 -9.02 7.15 7.02
N ALA A 84 -9.13 7.98 5.98
CA ALA A 84 -10.32 8.02 5.14
C ALA A 84 -10.56 6.69 4.40
N LEU A 85 -9.49 6.08 3.84
CA LEU A 85 -9.59 4.76 3.22
C LEU A 85 -9.87 3.65 4.24
N GLY A 86 -9.34 3.75 5.46
CA GLY A 86 -9.62 2.82 6.56
C GLY A 86 -11.08 2.88 7.00
N GLU A 87 -11.65 4.09 7.10
CA GLU A 87 -13.07 4.30 7.35
C GLU A 87 -13.92 3.72 6.23
N LEU A 88 -13.62 4.06 4.97
CA LEU A 88 -14.31 3.52 3.80
C LEU A 88 -14.28 1.99 3.77
N SER A 89 -13.11 1.38 4.01
CA SER A 89 -12.95 -0.07 4.05
C SER A 89 -13.80 -0.72 5.14
N ARG A 90 -13.88 -0.10 6.33
CA ARG A 90 -14.68 -0.59 7.46
C ARG A 90 -16.17 -0.45 7.21
N GLU A 91 -16.59 0.63 6.56
CA GLU A 91 -17.99 0.92 6.26
C GLU A 91 -18.55 0.00 5.18
N THR A 92 -17.80 -0.23 4.11
CA THR A 92 -18.32 -0.90 2.91
C THR A 92 -17.81 -2.33 2.74
N GLY A 93 -16.59 -2.63 3.20
CA GLY A 93 -15.91 -3.88 2.90
C GLY A 93 -15.57 -4.07 1.41
N MET A 94 -15.71 -3.03 0.57
CA MET A 94 -15.58 -3.13 -0.90
C MET A 94 -14.25 -2.59 -1.44
N LEU A 95 -13.39 -2.07 -0.58
CA LEU A 95 -12.02 -1.68 -0.93
C LEU A 95 -11.14 -2.94 -1.04
N VAL A 96 -10.67 -3.24 -2.25
CA VAL A 96 -9.96 -4.48 -2.55
C VAL A 96 -8.47 -4.37 -2.25
N ALA A 97 -7.86 -3.27 -2.70
CA ALA A 97 -6.44 -3.03 -2.53
C ALA A 97 -6.15 -1.54 -2.33
N VAL A 98 -5.08 -1.27 -1.59
CA VAL A 98 -4.47 0.04 -1.46
C VAL A 98 -3.04 -0.03 -1.95
N THR A 99 -2.70 0.87 -2.85
CA THR A 99 -1.36 0.98 -3.44
C THR A 99 -0.67 2.24 -2.95
N PRO A 100 0.30 2.13 -2.02
CA PRO A 100 1.24 3.20 -1.75
C PRO A 100 2.09 3.48 -3.00
N VAL A 101 2.11 4.73 -3.44
CA VAL A 101 2.91 5.21 -4.58
C VAL A 101 3.74 6.41 -4.11
N PRO A 102 5.08 6.32 -4.12
CA PRO A 102 5.90 7.49 -3.82
C PRO A 102 5.82 8.50 -4.96
N SER A 103 6.05 9.78 -4.66
CA SER A 103 6.17 10.81 -5.69
C SER A 103 7.36 10.54 -6.62
N GLU A 104 7.44 11.21 -7.76
CA GLU A 104 8.56 11.07 -8.70
C GLU A 104 9.90 11.64 -8.16
N GLY A 105 9.83 12.48 -7.12
CA GLY A 105 10.97 13.18 -6.57
C GLY A 105 11.38 14.42 -7.36
N SER A 106 12.57 14.91 -7.05
CA SER A 106 13.15 16.11 -7.64
C SER A 106 14.66 15.99 -7.78
N SER A 107 15.31 16.99 -8.37
CA SER A 107 16.79 17.02 -8.42
C SER A 107 17.44 17.10 -7.03
N ALA A 108 16.68 17.50 -6.01
CA ALA A 108 17.18 17.62 -4.63
C ALA A 108 17.09 16.31 -3.85
N ARG A 109 16.14 15.42 -4.17
CA ARG A 109 15.95 14.14 -3.49
C ARG A 109 15.11 13.17 -4.32
N PRO A 110 15.27 11.84 -4.10
CA PRO A 110 14.34 10.88 -4.67
C PRO A 110 12.92 11.09 -4.14
N GLY A 111 11.96 10.53 -4.88
CA GLY A 111 10.55 10.48 -4.52
C GLY A 111 10.30 10.02 -3.10
N SER A 112 10.95 8.93 -2.71
CA SER A 112 11.00 8.46 -1.35
C SER A 112 12.37 7.86 -1.04
N TRP A 113 12.66 7.71 0.24
CA TRP A 113 13.67 6.76 0.70
C TRP A 113 13.00 5.45 1.10
N GLY A 114 13.74 4.33 0.99
CA GLY A 114 13.24 3.00 1.36
C GLY A 114 12.58 2.92 2.73
N VAL A 115 13.07 3.68 3.72
CA VAL A 115 12.46 3.72 5.06
C VAL A 115 11.08 4.39 5.06
N GLU A 116 10.85 5.41 4.23
CA GLU A 116 9.55 6.06 4.08
C GLU A 116 8.55 5.10 3.42
N ASP A 117 8.99 4.34 2.41
CA ASP A 117 8.15 3.32 1.76
C ASP A 117 7.62 2.31 2.78
N LEU A 118 8.54 1.75 3.58
CA LEU A 118 8.20 0.70 4.56
C LEU A 118 7.32 1.22 5.69
N VAL A 119 7.51 2.46 6.14
CA VAL A 119 6.65 3.10 7.16
C VAL A 119 5.24 3.30 6.63
N VAL A 120 5.09 3.80 5.39
CA VAL A 120 3.76 4.02 4.79
C VAL A 120 3.05 2.69 4.54
N ILE A 121 3.77 1.65 4.09
CA ILE A 121 3.23 0.29 3.91
C ILE A 121 2.73 -0.28 5.25
N ALA A 122 3.53 -0.15 6.32
CA ALA A 122 3.14 -0.60 7.65
C ALA A 122 1.95 0.19 8.20
N ALA A 123 1.94 1.51 8.03
CA ALA A 123 0.80 2.35 8.39
C ALA A 123 -0.48 1.94 7.64
N ALA A 124 -0.39 1.69 6.33
CA ALA A 124 -1.52 1.25 5.53
C ALA A 124 -2.07 -0.10 6.02
N ARG A 125 -1.20 -1.08 6.31
CA ARG A 125 -1.60 -2.38 6.85
C ARG A 125 -2.29 -2.27 8.21
N GLY A 126 -1.79 -1.39 9.07
CA GLY A 126 -2.34 -1.17 10.40
C GLY A 126 -3.70 -0.48 10.39
N VAL A 127 -3.87 0.53 9.53
CA VAL A 127 -5.09 1.35 9.45
C VAL A 127 -6.18 0.67 8.61
N ILE A 128 -5.82 -0.12 7.59
CA ILE A 128 -6.74 -0.66 6.60
C ILE A 128 -6.64 -2.20 6.57
N PRO A 129 -7.08 -2.90 7.64
CA PRO A 129 -6.84 -4.33 7.74
C PRO A 129 -7.68 -5.17 6.75
N GLY A 130 -8.77 -4.62 6.22
CA GLY A 130 -9.69 -5.32 5.32
C GLY A 130 -9.25 -5.39 3.85
N ALA A 131 -8.28 -4.57 3.43
CA ALA A 131 -7.82 -4.50 2.06
C ALA A 131 -6.44 -5.15 1.89
N ALA A 132 -6.12 -5.56 0.66
CA ALA A 132 -4.75 -5.91 0.30
C ALA A 132 -3.87 -4.66 0.32
N ILE A 133 -2.64 -4.78 0.81
CA ILE A 133 -1.63 -3.72 0.71
C ILE A 133 -0.67 -4.12 -0.39
N ARG A 134 -0.63 -3.31 -1.45
CA ARG A 134 0.05 -3.62 -2.71
C ARG A 134 1.05 -2.50 -3.03
N PRO A 135 2.31 -2.60 -2.60
CA PRO A 135 3.32 -1.59 -2.96
C PRO A 135 3.46 -1.46 -4.48
N SER A 136 3.73 -0.25 -4.98
CA SER A 136 3.98 -0.02 -6.40
C SER A 136 5.26 -0.74 -6.85
N TRP A 137 5.13 -1.91 -7.47
CA TRP A 137 6.28 -2.65 -8.01
C TRP A 137 7.00 -1.86 -9.09
N GLU A 138 6.26 -1.12 -9.93
CA GLU A 138 6.81 -0.28 -10.99
C GLU A 138 7.76 0.78 -10.44
N THR A 139 7.42 1.38 -9.29
CA THR A 139 8.22 2.44 -8.69
C THR A 139 9.31 1.91 -7.76
N LEU A 140 9.03 0.85 -7.00
CA LEU A 140 9.94 0.33 -5.97
C LEU A 140 10.87 -0.78 -6.46
N GLY A 141 10.44 -1.54 -7.47
CA GLY A 141 11.11 -2.73 -7.97
C GLY A 141 10.95 -3.97 -7.09
N ALA A 142 11.29 -5.13 -7.67
CA ALA A 142 11.15 -6.44 -7.03
C ALA A 142 11.82 -6.58 -5.64
N PRO A 143 13.06 -6.10 -5.41
CA PRO A 143 13.71 -6.26 -4.11
C PRO A 143 12.98 -5.51 -2.98
N ALA A 144 12.52 -4.30 -3.24
CA ALA A 144 11.77 -3.51 -2.26
C ALA A 144 10.37 -4.10 -2.03
N ALA A 145 9.69 -4.56 -3.08
CA ALA A 145 8.40 -5.24 -2.97
C ALA A 145 8.49 -6.56 -2.17
N GLN A 146 9.63 -7.26 -2.21
CA GLN A 146 9.92 -8.41 -1.37
C GLN A 146 10.07 -8.01 0.10
N VAL A 147 10.91 -7.01 0.41
CA VAL A 147 11.13 -6.54 1.79
C VAL A 147 9.83 -6.04 2.40
N ALA A 148 8.99 -5.37 1.62
CA ALA A 148 7.68 -4.84 2.04
C ALA A 148 6.74 -5.90 2.64
N LEU A 149 6.90 -7.19 2.32
CA LEU A 149 6.11 -8.27 2.94
C LEU A 149 6.29 -8.29 4.46
N ALA A 150 7.50 -8.06 4.96
CA ALA A 150 7.76 -8.01 6.40
C ALA A 150 7.06 -6.83 7.10
N PHE A 151 6.61 -5.84 6.33
CA PHE A 151 5.97 -4.61 6.79
C PHE A 151 4.48 -4.57 6.47
N GLY A 152 3.90 -5.67 6.00
CA GLY A 152 2.45 -5.80 5.87
C GLY A 152 1.90 -5.74 4.45
N ALA A 153 2.75 -5.70 3.43
CA ALA A 153 2.32 -5.97 2.06
C ALA A 153 1.80 -7.42 1.95
N THR A 154 0.72 -7.61 1.18
CA THR A 154 0.06 -8.91 1.00
C THR A 154 -0.16 -9.29 -0.45
N GLU A 155 0.15 -8.38 -1.37
CA GLU A 155 -0.04 -8.58 -2.80
C GLU A 155 1.06 -7.90 -3.62
N TRP A 156 1.42 -8.51 -4.74
CA TRP A 156 2.30 -7.95 -5.77
C TRP A 156 1.53 -7.73 -7.07
N ALA A 157 1.58 -6.54 -7.64
CA ALA A 157 1.21 -6.31 -9.04
C ALA A 157 2.48 -6.22 -9.87
N VAL A 158 2.80 -7.32 -10.55
CA VAL A 158 4.02 -7.45 -11.34
C VAL A 158 3.74 -6.90 -12.74
N PRO A 159 4.55 -5.95 -13.27
CA PRO A 159 4.38 -5.42 -14.61
C PRO A 159 4.44 -6.52 -15.68
N GLU A 160 3.72 -6.32 -16.79
CA GLU A 160 3.78 -7.23 -17.92
C GLU A 160 5.21 -7.30 -18.49
N GLY A 161 5.72 -8.51 -18.70
CA GLY A 161 7.07 -8.74 -19.24
C GLY A 161 8.20 -8.71 -18.21
N ASP A 162 7.91 -8.45 -16.92
CA ASP A 162 8.89 -8.62 -15.85
C ASP A 162 9.25 -10.11 -15.68
N ASP A 163 10.55 -10.42 -15.69
CA ASP A 163 11.10 -11.78 -15.67
C ASP A 163 11.48 -12.28 -14.27
N THR A 164 11.06 -11.56 -13.22
CA THR A 164 11.33 -11.92 -11.83
C THR A 164 10.77 -13.31 -11.51
N ASP A 165 11.65 -14.20 -11.01
CA ASP A 165 11.25 -15.48 -10.43
C ASP A 165 10.51 -15.24 -9.10
N LEU A 166 9.18 -15.08 -9.18
CA LEU A 166 8.31 -14.78 -8.04
C LEU A 166 8.36 -15.87 -6.97
N ASP A 167 8.51 -17.14 -7.36
CA ASP A 167 8.56 -18.26 -6.43
C ASP A 167 9.89 -18.27 -5.65
N ARG A 168 11.00 -17.90 -6.28
CA ARG A 168 12.27 -17.64 -5.58
C ARG A 168 12.19 -16.41 -4.70
N LEU A 169 11.60 -15.31 -5.20
CA LEU A 169 11.47 -14.06 -4.45
C LEU A 169 10.63 -14.27 -3.18
N ALA A 170 9.47 -14.93 -3.27
CA ALA A 170 8.62 -15.21 -2.12
C ALA A 170 9.34 -16.12 -1.10
N ARG A 171 9.99 -17.20 -1.56
CA ARG A 171 10.72 -18.12 -0.66
C ARG A 171 11.84 -17.44 0.12
N ALA A 172 12.55 -16.52 -0.51
CA ALA A 172 13.60 -15.75 0.17
C ALA A 172 13.03 -14.82 1.27
N ALA A 173 11.75 -14.45 1.20
CA ALA A 173 11.02 -13.75 2.27
C ALA A 173 10.29 -14.71 3.23
N GLY A 174 10.49 -16.03 3.12
CA GLY A 174 9.78 -17.03 3.93
C GLY A 174 8.30 -17.20 3.57
N CYS A 175 7.90 -16.79 2.36
CA CYS A 175 6.52 -16.80 1.87
C CYS A 175 6.33 -17.77 0.69
N ALA A 176 5.09 -18.17 0.44
CA ALA A 176 4.69 -18.84 -0.81
C ALA A 176 3.93 -17.87 -1.74
N VAL A 177 3.98 -18.11 -3.05
CA VAL A 177 3.16 -17.38 -4.02
C VAL A 177 1.77 -18.02 -4.10
N THR A 178 0.72 -17.20 -4.07
CA THR A 178 -0.65 -17.60 -4.44
C THR A 178 -1.06 -16.85 -5.71
N ARG A 179 -1.66 -17.58 -6.65
CA ARG A 179 -2.11 -17.09 -7.95
C ARG A 179 -3.63 -17.14 -8.01
#